data_AF-A0ABD2L6E9-F1
#
_entry.id   AF-A0ABD2L6E9-F1
#
_cell.length_a   1.000
_cell.length_b   1.000
_cell.length_c   1.000
_cell.angle_alpha   90.00
_cell.angle_beta   90.00
_cell.angle_gamma   90.00
#
_symmetry.space_group_name_H-M   'P 1'
#
loop_
_entity.id
_entity.type
_entity.pdbx_description
1 polymer ?
#
loop_
_entity_poly.entity_id
_entity_poly.type
_entity_poly.pdbx_seq_one_letter_code
_entity_poly.pdbx_strand_id
1 'polypeptide(L)'
;MRCCAEVFDCLSLAAVINDSIFCVHGGLSPYIETIDQIRTIDRKQEVPHEGAMCDMLWSDPEECVGFAVSPRGAGYLFGSDVVKLFCEKNGVEMIARAHQLVMEGYKWHFDNTVLTIWSAPNYCYRCGNVAAILEMDDALKKEFLIFEAAPQMGRNTPMKGPMPEYFL
;
A
#
# COMPACT_ATOMS: atom_id res chain seq x y z
N MET A 1 8.15 12.12 21.19
CA MET A 1 8.22 11.97 19.72
C MET A 1 9.41 11.12 19.27
N ARG A 2 10.65 11.35 19.74
CA ARG A 2 11.82 10.55 19.34
C ARG A 2 11.66 9.03 19.54
N CYS A 3 11.15 8.60 20.70
CA CYS A 3 10.94 7.17 20.96
C CYS A 3 9.91 6.49 20.02
N CYS A 4 8.96 7.23 19.45
CA CYS A 4 8.03 6.65 18.47
C CYS A 4 8.71 6.47 17.12
N ALA A 5 9.56 7.42 16.71
CA ALA A 5 10.29 7.35 15.45
C ALA A 5 11.27 6.17 15.43
N GLU A 6 12.04 5.98 16.51
CA GLU A 6 12.99 4.86 16.64
C GLU A 6 12.30 3.48 16.55
N VAL A 7 11.02 3.38 16.96
CA VAL A 7 10.23 2.15 16.82
C VAL A 7 9.78 1.93 15.37
N PHE A 8 9.45 2.99 14.65
CA PHE A 8 9.04 2.90 13.24
C PHE A 8 10.18 2.43 12.35
N ASP A 9 11.41 2.85 12.63
CA ASP A 9 12.62 2.38 11.92
C ASP A 9 12.84 0.87 12.08
N CYS A 10 12.22 0.23 13.07
CA CYS A 10 12.30 -1.21 13.27
C CYS A 10 11.23 -2.01 12.51
N LEU A 11 10.22 -1.37 11.92
CA LEU A 11 9.13 -2.05 11.24
C LEU A 11 9.61 -2.79 9.97
N SER A 12 8.99 -3.93 9.69
CA SER A 12 9.23 -4.67 8.45
C SER A 12 8.66 -3.91 7.24
N LEU A 13 9.38 -3.93 6.11
CA LEU A 13 8.95 -3.25 4.88
C LEU A 13 7.88 -4.03 4.10
N ALA A 14 7.89 -5.35 4.20
CA ALA A 14 6.97 -6.24 3.51
C ALA A 14 6.75 -7.54 4.30
N ALA A 15 5.71 -8.28 3.93
CA ALA A 15 5.43 -9.62 4.41
C ALA A 15 5.06 -10.53 3.24
N VAL A 16 5.22 -11.83 3.44
CA VAL A 16 4.73 -12.86 2.50
C VAL A 16 3.78 -13.77 3.26
N ILE A 17 2.57 -13.95 2.76
CA ILE A 17 1.55 -14.80 3.36
C ILE A 17 1.43 -16.08 2.54
N ASN A 18 1.66 -17.22 3.19
CA ASN A 18 1.55 -18.57 2.62
C ASN A 18 2.30 -18.73 1.28
N ASP A 19 3.46 -18.08 1.16
CA ASP A 19 4.32 -18.06 -0.04
C ASP A 19 3.62 -17.63 -1.35
N SER A 20 2.42 -17.03 -1.26
CA SER A 20 1.55 -16.75 -2.40
C SER A 20 1.15 -15.27 -2.49
N ILE A 21 1.09 -14.56 -1.35
CA ILE A 21 0.67 -13.15 -1.34
C ILE A 21 1.82 -12.29 -0.83
N PHE A 22 2.29 -11.38 -1.66
CA PHE A 22 3.26 -10.35 -1.27
C PHE A 22 2.54 -9.12 -0.72
N CYS A 23 2.82 -8.75 0.53
CA CYS A 23 2.23 -7.59 1.19
C CYS A 23 3.24 -6.46 1.33
N VAL A 24 2.88 -5.26 0.87
CA VAL A 24 3.72 -4.05 0.95
C VAL A 24 2.83 -2.81 1.12
N HIS A 25 3.29 -1.77 1.81
CA HIS A 25 2.44 -0.58 2.00
C HIS A 25 2.21 0.18 0.68
N GLY A 26 3.32 0.61 0.06
CA GLY A 26 3.38 1.30 -1.22
C GLY A 26 3.28 0.29 -2.36
N GLY A 27 4.38 -0.04 -3.01
CA GLY A 27 4.32 -0.92 -4.17
C GLY A 27 5.67 -1.48 -4.58
N LEU A 28 5.84 -1.73 -5.87
CA LEU A 28 7.07 -2.26 -6.43
C LEU A 28 8.12 -1.16 -6.65
N SER A 29 9.38 -1.57 -6.71
CA SER A 29 10.54 -0.72 -6.97
C SER A 29 11.29 -1.23 -8.20
N PRO A 30 11.81 -0.35 -9.08
CA PRO A 30 12.70 -0.76 -10.16
C PRO A 30 14.03 -1.35 -9.67
N TYR A 31 14.38 -1.16 -8.39
CA TYR A 31 15.59 -1.70 -7.77
C TYR A 31 15.38 -3.08 -7.11
N ILE A 32 14.13 -3.57 -7.04
CA ILE A 32 13.78 -4.84 -6.42
C ILE A 32 13.14 -5.74 -7.47
N GLU A 33 13.87 -6.78 -7.85
CA GLU A 33 13.37 -7.85 -8.71
C GLU A 33 12.97 -9.09 -7.89
N THR A 34 13.58 -9.31 -6.72
CA THR A 34 13.27 -10.46 -5.87
C THR A 34 12.95 -10.07 -4.42
N ILE A 35 12.08 -10.85 -3.78
CA ILE A 35 11.71 -10.69 -2.36
C ILE A 35 12.95 -10.83 -1.46
N ASP A 36 13.93 -11.66 -1.83
CA ASP A 36 15.17 -11.80 -1.07
C ASP A 36 16.02 -10.51 -1.04
N GLN A 37 15.96 -9.67 -2.09
CA GLN A 37 16.64 -8.37 -2.07
C GLN A 37 16.06 -7.43 -1.00
N ILE A 38 14.79 -7.58 -0.63
CA ILE A 38 14.16 -6.76 0.43
C ILE A 38 14.81 -7.06 1.79
N ARG A 39 15.26 -8.31 2.01
CA ARG A 39 15.87 -8.74 3.27
C ARG A 39 17.24 -8.10 3.51
N THR A 40 17.91 -7.62 2.46
CA THR A 40 19.23 -6.99 2.55
C THR A 40 19.16 -5.48 2.75
N ILE A 41 17.97 -4.87 2.69
CA ILE A 41 17.77 -3.45 2.92
C ILE A 41 18.03 -3.14 4.40
N ASP A 42 18.96 -2.22 4.66
CA ASP A 42 19.11 -1.62 5.98
C ASP A 42 17.93 -0.69 6.24
N ARG A 43 16.92 -1.20 6.94
CA ARG A 43 15.68 -0.45 7.19
C ARG A 43 15.70 0.35 8.50
N LYS A 44 16.73 0.19 9.35
CA LYS A 44 16.81 0.84 10.67
C LYS A 44 17.30 2.28 10.56
N GLN A 45 16.62 3.03 9.71
CA GLN A 45 16.91 4.42 9.40
C GLN A 45 15.62 5.12 8.98
N GLU A 46 15.63 6.45 9.00
CA GLU A 46 14.56 7.21 8.38
C GLU A 46 14.43 6.84 6.89
N VAL A 47 13.20 6.85 6.39
CA VAL A 47 12.92 6.55 4.97
C VAL A 47 13.71 7.52 4.08
N PRO A 48 14.62 7.03 3.22
CA PRO A 48 15.34 7.89 2.29
C PRO A 48 14.40 8.58 1.30
N HIS A 49 14.88 9.65 0.65
CA HIS A 49 14.10 10.33 -0.41
C HIS A 49 14.02 9.55 -1.73
N GLU A 50 14.87 8.54 -1.92
CA GLU A 50 14.94 7.72 -3.12
C GLU A 50 15.42 6.29 -2.81
N GLY A 51 15.26 5.38 -3.78
CA GLY A 51 15.72 4.01 -3.69
C GLY A 51 14.68 3.03 -3.14
N ALA A 52 15.07 1.77 -3.03
CA ALA A 52 14.17 0.64 -2.79
C ALA A 52 13.21 0.82 -1.59
N MET A 53 13.72 1.31 -0.45
CA MET A 53 12.89 1.54 0.75
C MET A 53 11.85 2.64 0.54
N CYS A 54 12.22 3.71 -0.16
CA CYS A 54 11.29 4.80 -0.51
C CYS A 54 10.20 4.26 -1.44
N ASP A 55 10.59 3.60 -2.53
CA ASP A 55 9.66 3.09 -3.53
C ASP A 55 8.65 2.09 -2.94
N MET A 56 9.12 1.18 -2.07
CA MET A 56 8.24 0.23 -1.38
C MET A 56 7.16 0.91 -0.52
N LEU A 57 7.38 2.14 -0.07
CA LEU A 57 6.43 2.88 0.76
C LEU A 57 5.58 3.89 -0.05
N TRP A 58 6.03 4.29 -1.24
CA TRP A 58 5.44 5.41 -2.00
C TRP A 58 5.01 5.09 -3.44
N SER A 59 5.37 3.93 -3.99
CA SER A 59 4.98 3.54 -5.35
C SER A 59 3.52 3.13 -5.47
N ASP A 60 2.91 3.37 -6.63
CA ASP A 60 1.48 3.14 -6.91
C ASP A 60 1.23 2.37 -8.22
N PRO A 61 0.22 1.48 -8.27
CA PRO A 61 -0.21 0.85 -9.52
C PRO A 61 -0.92 1.86 -10.45
N GLU A 62 -0.58 1.86 -11.73
CA GLU A 62 -1.22 2.70 -12.76
C GLU A 62 -1.28 1.97 -14.11
N GLU A 63 -2.24 2.33 -14.96
CA GLU A 63 -2.36 1.87 -16.35
C GLU A 63 -1.26 2.47 -17.26
N CYS A 64 0.00 2.15 -16.93
CA CYS A 64 1.21 2.51 -17.66
C CYS A 64 1.98 1.24 -18.06
N VAL A 65 3.01 1.41 -18.91
CA VAL A 65 3.92 0.32 -19.28
C VAL A 65 5.22 0.50 -18.49
N GLY A 66 5.67 -0.57 -17.82
CA GLY A 66 6.89 -0.53 -17.02
C GLY A 66 6.73 0.34 -15.77
N PHE A 67 7.78 1.08 -15.45
CA PHE A 67 7.78 2.08 -14.38
C PHE A 67 7.73 3.49 -14.94
N ALA A 68 6.99 4.38 -14.28
CA ALA A 68 7.00 5.83 -14.54
C ALA A 68 7.23 6.61 -13.24
N VAL A 69 7.73 7.84 -13.34
CA VAL A 69 7.95 8.68 -12.14
C VAL A 69 6.62 9.03 -11.49
N SER A 70 6.53 8.87 -10.17
CA SER A 70 5.31 9.21 -9.43
C SER A 70 5.08 10.73 -9.41
N PRO A 71 3.86 11.21 -9.72
CA PRO A 71 3.51 12.62 -9.59
C PRO A 71 3.44 13.06 -8.11
N ARG A 72 3.49 12.12 -7.16
CA ARG A 72 3.45 12.39 -5.71
C ARG A 72 4.79 12.87 -5.15
N GLY A 73 5.83 12.88 -5.99
CA GLY A 73 7.17 13.37 -5.63
C GLY A 73 8.08 12.33 -4.96
N ALA A 74 7.61 11.09 -4.76
CA ALA A 74 8.39 9.97 -4.25
C ALA A 74 7.87 8.65 -4.85
N GLY A 75 8.77 7.69 -5.06
CA GLY A 75 8.43 6.38 -5.64
C GLY A 75 8.08 6.44 -7.14
N TYR A 76 7.49 5.34 -7.63
CA TYR A 76 7.18 5.14 -9.03
C TYR A 76 5.72 4.70 -9.22
N LEU A 77 5.16 5.02 -10.38
CA LEU A 77 4.02 4.32 -10.92
C LEU A 77 4.50 3.00 -11.55
N PHE A 78 3.74 1.92 -11.42
CA PHE A 78 4.08 0.63 -12.02
C PHE A 78 2.89 -0.01 -12.74
N GLY A 79 3.16 -0.56 -13.92
CA GLY A 79 2.19 -1.22 -14.79
C GLY A 79 1.95 -2.70 -14.49
N SER A 80 0.96 -3.26 -15.18
CA SER A 80 0.61 -4.69 -15.09
C SER A 80 1.74 -5.62 -15.53
N ASP A 81 2.58 -5.18 -16.48
CA ASP A 81 3.74 -5.92 -16.98
C ASP A 81 4.82 -6.08 -15.90
N VAL A 82 5.06 -5.04 -15.09
CA VAL A 82 5.95 -5.09 -13.94
C VAL A 82 5.44 -6.08 -12.90
N VAL A 83 4.15 -6.02 -12.59
CA VAL A 83 3.52 -6.92 -11.60
C VAL A 83 3.64 -8.37 -12.05
N LYS A 84 3.31 -8.65 -13.31
CA LYS A 84 3.40 -9.99 -13.87
C LYS A 84 4.81 -10.55 -13.75
N LEU A 85 5.83 -9.79 -14.15
CA LEU A 85 7.23 -10.21 -14.05
C LEU A 85 7.65 -10.46 -12.60
N PHE A 86 7.25 -9.58 -11.68
CA PHE A 86 7.55 -9.74 -10.25
C PHE A 86 6.90 -10.99 -9.66
N CYS A 87 5.62 -11.22 -9.94
CA CYS A 87 4.88 -12.39 -9.49
C CYS A 87 5.49 -13.70 -10.01
N GLU A 88 5.76 -13.78 -11.32
CA GLU A 88 6.40 -14.94 -11.96
C GLU A 88 7.79 -15.23 -11.36
N LYS A 89 8.60 -14.19 -11.13
CA LYS A 89 9.96 -14.33 -10.61
C LYS A 89 10.00 -14.76 -9.15
N ASN A 90 9.01 -14.37 -8.36
CA ASN A 90 8.98 -14.61 -6.92
C ASN A 90 8.04 -15.73 -6.50
N GLY A 91 7.30 -16.33 -7.43
CA GLY A 91 6.36 -17.41 -7.15
C GLY A 91 5.13 -16.98 -6.35
N VAL A 92 4.80 -15.69 -6.35
CA VAL A 92 3.61 -15.15 -5.70
C VAL A 92 2.48 -14.95 -6.71
N GLU A 93 1.24 -15.10 -6.28
CA GLU A 93 0.05 -14.96 -7.13
C GLU A 93 -0.45 -13.52 -7.21
N MET A 94 -0.29 -12.76 -6.12
CA MET A 94 -0.80 -11.39 -6.04
C MET A 94 -0.02 -10.52 -5.06
N ILE A 95 -0.23 -9.21 -5.20
CA ILE A 95 0.28 -8.17 -4.32
C ILE A 95 -0.90 -7.58 -3.54
N ALA A 96 -0.80 -7.53 -2.21
CA ALA A 96 -1.73 -6.80 -1.36
C ALA A 96 -1.05 -5.53 -0.81
N ARG A 97 -1.70 -4.38 -1.00
CA ARG A 97 -1.15 -3.07 -0.66
C ARG A 97 -2.16 -2.10 -0.05
N ALA A 98 -1.70 -0.92 0.35
CA ALA A 98 -2.55 0.16 0.87
C ALA A 98 -2.25 1.50 0.17
N HIS A 99 -1.88 2.54 0.92
CA HIS A 99 -1.39 3.86 0.47
C HIS A 99 -2.37 4.75 -0.33
N GLN A 100 -3.04 4.23 -1.34
CA GLN A 100 -4.03 4.97 -2.13
C GLN A 100 -5.41 4.92 -1.49
N LEU A 101 -6.05 6.08 -1.37
CA LEU A 101 -7.44 6.18 -0.96
C LEU A 101 -8.33 5.52 -2.02
N VAL A 102 -9.19 4.61 -1.57
CA VAL A 102 -10.22 3.96 -2.40
C VAL A 102 -11.58 4.17 -1.75
N MET A 103 -12.54 4.64 -2.54
CA MET A 103 -13.85 5.08 -2.03
C MET A 103 -14.66 3.93 -1.45
N GLU A 104 -14.52 2.75 -2.04
CA GLU A 104 -15.20 1.49 -1.71
C GLU A 104 -14.44 0.68 -0.66
N GLY A 105 -13.35 1.22 -0.09
CA GLY A 105 -12.52 0.56 0.92
C GLY A 105 -11.50 -0.43 0.35
N TYR A 106 -11.72 -1.00 -0.84
CA TYR A 106 -10.71 -1.77 -1.57
C TYR A 106 -10.86 -1.61 -3.09
N LYS A 107 -9.80 -1.92 -3.84
CA LYS A 107 -9.79 -1.92 -5.31
C LYS A 107 -8.83 -2.97 -5.85
N TRP A 108 -9.30 -3.74 -6.83
CA TRP A 108 -8.43 -4.62 -7.63
C TRP A 108 -7.87 -3.87 -8.84
N HIS A 109 -6.62 -4.16 -9.18
CA HIS A 109 -5.93 -3.69 -10.36
C HIS A 109 -5.39 -4.89 -11.15
N PHE A 110 -5.14 -4.69 -12.45
CA PHE A 110 -4.41 -5.63 -13.32
C PHE A 110 -4.93 -7.08 -13.21
N ASP A 111 -6.18 -7.31 -13.59
CA ASP A 111 -6.82 -8.64 -13.57
C ASP A 111 -6.73 -9.36 -12.21
N ASN A 112 -6.96 -8.60 -11.13
CA ASN A 112 -6.93 -9.06 -9.74
C ASN A 112 -5.55 -9.54 -9.25
N THR A 113 -4.46 -9.06 -9.84
CA THR A 113 -3.09 -9.38 -9.38
C THR A 113 -2.57 -8.36 -8.36
N VAL A 114 -3.18 -7.18 -8.25
CA VAL A 114 -2.87 -6.21 -7.20
C VAL A 114 -4.16 -5.78 -6.50
N LEU A 115 -4.15 -5.83 -5.17
CA LEU A 115 -5.24 -5.40 -4.32
C LEU A 115 -4.81 -4.20 -3.48
N THR A 116 -5.52 -3.09 -3.61
CA THR A 116 -5.42 -1.94 -2.72
C THR A 116 -6.49 -2.04 -1.64
N ILE A 117 -6.11 -1.95 -0.36
CA ILE A 117 -7.01 -1.96 0.81
C ILE A 117 -6.83 -0.67 1.59
N TRP A 118 -7.95 -0.05 1.97
CA TRP A 118 -7.99 1.15 2.79
C TRP A 118 -8.90 0.95 4.00
N SER A 119 -8.34 1.08 5.20
CA SER A 119 -9.05 0.77 6.45
C SER A 119 -9.42 1.99 7.29
N ALA A 120 -9.35 3.21 6.73
CA ALA A 120 -9.70 4.46 7.44
C ALA A 120 -10.96 5.11 6.83
N PRO A 121 -12.17 4.86 7.40
CA PRO A 121 -13.42 5.35 6.83
C PRO A 121 -13.58 6.86 7.04
N ASN A 122 -14.26 7.52 6.11
CA ASN A 122 -14.42 8.97 6.06
C ASN A 122 -13.10 9.71 6.31
N TYR A 123 -12.09 9.36 5.51
CA TYR A 123 -10.74 9.82 5.70
C TYR A 123 -10.67 11.34 5.79
N CYS A 124 -9.89 11.85 6.75
CA CYS A 124 -9.77 13.27 7.05
C CYS A 124 -11.11 14.00 7.32
N TYR A 125 -12.16 13.25 7.73
CA TYR A 125 -13.54 13.72 7.94
C TYR A 125 -14.20 14.36 6.71
N ARG A 126 -13.67 14.06 5.52
CA ARG A 126 -13.97 14.79 4.28
C ARG A 126 -14.23 13.89 3.09
N CYS A 127 -13.54 12.76 3.00
CA CYS A 127 -13.55 11.97 1.78
C CYS A 127 -14.83 11.15 1.63
N GLY A 128 -15.49 10.77 2.73
CA GLY A 128 -16.72 9.96 2.68
C GLY A 128 -16.54 8.53 2.19
N ASN A 129 -15.30 8.04 2.05
CA ASN A 129 -15.01 6.65 1.71
C ASN A 129 -15.45 5.69 2.81
N VAL A 130 -15.80 4.46 2.43
CA VAL A 130 -15.87 3.35 3.39
C VAL A 130 -14.48 2.75 3.59
N ALA A 131 -14.37 1.83 4.54
CA ALA A 131 -13.14 1.12 4.84
C ALA A 131 -13.33 -0.39 4.67
N ALA A 132 -12.24 -1.08 4.36
CA ALA A 132 -12.22 -2.53 4.22
C ALA A 132 -11.11 -3.18 5.06
N ILE A 133 -11.34 -4.44 5.44
CA ILE A 133 -10.33 -5.39 5.89
C ILE A 133 -10.44 -6.63 4.99
N LEU A 134 -9.30 -7.20 4.59
CA LEU A 134 -9.25 -8.51 3.95
C LEU A 134 -9.00 -9.57 5.02
N GLU A 135 -9.97 -10.46 5.20
CA GLU A 135 -9.81 -11.68 6.00
C GLU A 135 -9.45 -12.85 5.09
N MET A 136 -8.56 -13.71 5.58
CA MET A 136 -8.15 -14.93 4.90
C MET A 136 -8.19 -16.09 5.89
N ASP A 137 -8.81 -17.19 5.48
CA ASP A 137 -8.77 -18.44 6.22
C ASP A 137 -7.51 -19.28 5.89
N ASP A 138 -7.37 -20.43 6.54
CA ASP A 138 -6.24 -21.34 6.33
C ASP A 138 -6.16 -21.90 4.88
N ALA A 139 -7.25 -21.81 4.11
CA ALA A 139 -7.31 -22.19 2.70
C ALA A 139 -7.10 -20.99 1.75
N LEU A 140 -6.67 -19.83 2.27
CA LEU A 140 -6.53 -18.56 1.56
C LEU A 140 -7.81 -18.06 0.87
N LYS A 141 -8.98 -18.48 1.37
CA LYS A 141 -10.25 -17.92 0.93
C LYS A 141 -10.33 -16.48 1.41
N LYS A 142 -10.55 -15.56 0.47
CA LYS A 142 -10.56 -14.11 0.70
C LYS A 142 -11.98 -13.63 0.96
N GLU A 143 -12.18 -12.94 2.08
CA GLU A 143 -13.44 -12.27 2.42
C GLU A 143 -13.18 -10.81 2.79
N PHE A 144 -14.00 -9.90 2.30
CA PHE A 144 -13.88 -8.48 2.59
C PHE A 144 -14.92 -8.06 3.64
N LEU A 145 -14.44 -7.53 4.76
CA LEU A 145 -15.27 -6.85 5.75
C LEU A 145 -15.28 -5.36 5.45
N ILE A 146 -16.44 -4.83 5.04
CA ILE A 146 -16.64 -3.40 4.76
C ILE A 146 -17.30 -2.73 5.95
N PHE A 147 -16.77 -1.57 6.36
CA PHE A 147 -17.28 -0.83 7.51
C PHE A 147 -17.23 0.69 7.30
N GLU A 148 -18.14 1.39 7.96
CA GLU A 148 -18.26 2.85 7.92
C GLU A 148 -17.61 3.50 9.15
N ALA A 149 -17.54 4.83 9.15
CA ALA A 149 -17.03 5.58 10.29
C ALA A 149 -17.94 5.42 11.51
N ALA A 150 -17.36 5.15 12.67
CA ALA A 150 -18.10 5.09 13.92
C ALA A 150 -18.83 6.42 14.20
N PRO A 151 -20.01 6.40 14.86
CA PRO A 151 -20.76 7.60 15.19
C PRO A 151 -19.90 8.60 15.99
N GLN A 152 -19.99 9.88 15.64
CA GLN A 152 -19.26 10.94 16.35
C GLN A 152 -19.98 11.30 17.65
N MET A 153 -19.62 10.64 18.75
CA MET A 153 -20.01 11.12 20.09
C MET A 153 -19.05 12.24 20.52
N GLY A 154 -19.50 13.50 20.44
CA GLY A 154 -18.89 14.64 21.15
C GLY A 154 -17.52 15.15 20.67
N ARG A 155 -17.06 14.81 19.45
CA ARG A 155 -15.81 15.37 18.89
C ARG A 155 -16.10 16.55 17.97
N ASN A 156 -15.39 17.66 18.17
CA ASN A 156 -15.41 18.81 17.25
C ASN A 156 -14.89 18.36 15.87
N THR A 157 -15.72 18.48 14.84
CA THR A 157 -15.28 18.26 13.45
C THR A 157 -14.30 19.36 13.03
N PRO A 158 -13.10 19.02 12.53
CA PRO A 158 -12.23 19.99 11.90
C PRO A 158 -12.94 20.63 10.70
N MET A 159 -12.73 21.93 10.47
CA MET A 159 -13.29 22.65 9.31
C MET A 159 -12.85 22.00 7.99
N LYS A 160 -13.77 21.92 7.01
CA LYS A 160 -13.52 21.35 5.68
C LYS A 160 -12.54 22.24 4.88
N GLY A 161 -11.26 21.88 4.86
CA GLY A 161 -10.29 22.41 3.88
C GLY A 161 -10.23 21.55 2.60
N PRO A 162 -9.52 21.99 1.54
CA PRO A 162 -9.31 21.19 0.33
C PRO A 162 -8.56 19.87 0.61
N MET A 163 -8.82 18.84 -0.20
CA MET A 163 -8.12 17.56 -0.14
C MET A 163 -6.68 17.74 -0.67
N PRO A 164 -5.64 17.29 0.05
CA PRO A 164 -4.29 17.30 -0.50
C PRO A 164 -4.18 16.41 -1.74
N GLU A 165 -3.52 16.90 -2.80
CA GLU A 165 -3.38 16.17 -4.07
C GLU A 165 -2.65 14.84 -3.93
N TYR A 166 -1.78 14.68 -2.92
CA TYR A 166 -1.08 13.41 -2.69
C TYR A 166 -2.00 12.26 -2.26
N PHE A 167 -3.29 12.49 -1.98
CA PHE A 167 -4.25 11.42 -1.72
C PHE A 167 -5.08 11.04 -2.95
N LEU A 168 -5.09 11.88 -3.99
CA LEU A 168 -5.77 11.67 -5.27
C LEU A 168 -4.87 10.88 -6.24
#